data_AF-A0A0G1WFX5-F1
#
_entry.id   AF-A0A0G1WFX5-F1
#
_cell.length_a   1.000
_cell.length_b   1.000
_cell.length_c   1.000
_cell.angle_alpha   90.00
_cell.angle_beta   90.00
_cell.angle_gamma   90.00
#
_symmetry.space_group_name_H-M   'P 1'
#
loop_
_entity.id
_entity.type
_entity.pdbx_description
1 polymer ?
#
loop_
_entity_poly.entity_id
_entity_poly.type
_entity_poly.pdbx_seq_one_letter_code
_entity_poly.pdbx_strand_id
1 'polypeptide(L)'
;FTCQYLQNYFLHSQILPNSCYNLAMAAINLGDNLLFQGDSANTTYTSVNTLFNNILPNVYIVAGLIIFVMIVVGGFTIIANGGNQDKVAEGGKIITSAIIGFVVLFASYWIIQLIQVLTGIQILSGNPL
;
A
#
# COMPACT_ATOMS: atom_id res chain seq x y z
N PHE A 1 -24.83 21.26 17.50
CA PHE A 1 -23.61 22.05 17.25
C PHE A 1 -22.99 22.70 18.49
N THR A 2 -23.53 22.52 19.71
CA THR A 2 -23.04 23.19 20.93
C THR A 2 -22.22 22.32 21.91
N CYS A 3 -22.12 21.00 21.74
CA CYS A 3 -21.44 20.13 22.73
C CYS A 3 -19.91 20.05 22.60
N GLN A 4 -19.33 20.35 21.42
CA GLN A 4 -17.91 20.10 21.16
C GLN A 4 -16.98 21.20 21.70
N TYR A 5 -17.51 22.37 22.06
CA TYR A 5 -16.71 23.52 22.51
C TYR A 5 -16.48 23.57 24.03
N LEU A 6 -17.29 22.86 24.83
CA LEU A 6 -17.26 22.95 26.30
C LEU A 6 -16.39 21.87 26.99
N GLN A 7 -15.86 20.90 26.23
CA GLN A 7 -15.02 19.83 26.79
C GLN A 7 -13.66 20.33 27.29
N ASN A 8 -13.22 21.51 26.82
CA ASN A 8 -11.94 22.11 27.20
C ASN A 8 -11.98 22.98 28.47
N TYR A 9 -13.15 23.25 29.08
CA TYR A 9 -13.26 24.23 30.17
C TYR A 9 -13.60 23.67 31.56
N PHE A 10 -14.16 22.46 31.67
CA PHE A 10 -14.68 21.94 32.94
C PHE A 10 -13.79 20.85 33.56
N LEU A 11 -12.61 21.25 34.04
CA LEU A 11 -11.78 20.47 34.97
C LEU A 11 -12.11 20.75 36.45
N HIS A 12 -13.35 21.14 36.77
CA HIS A 12 -13.83 21.15 38.16
C HIS A 12 -15.36 21.07 38.23
N SER A 13 -15.86 20.16 39.07
CA SER A 13 -17.26 20.02 39.55
C SER A 13 -18.37 19.53 38.58
N GLN A 14 -18.45 18.21 38.43
CA GLN A 14 -19.59 17.34 38.81
C GLN A 14 -21.05 17.80 38.61
N ILE A 15 -21.44 18.47 37.51
CA ILE A 15 -22.86 18.51 37.11
C ILE A 15 -22.98 18.50 35.58
N LEU A 16 -23.18 17.32 35.00
CA LEU A 16 -23.51 17.14 33.58
C LEU A 16 -24.94 16.59 33.44
N PRO A 17 -25.78 17.15 32.55
CA PRO A 17 -27.12 16.64 32.30
C PRO A 17 -27.10 15.25 31.67
N ASN A 18 -28.19 14.51 31.91
CA ASN A 18 -28.37 13.07 31.61
C ASN A 18 -28.14 12.65 30.15
N SER A 19 -27.98 13.58 29.24
CA SER A 19 -27.70 13.31 27.83
C SER A 19 -26.21 13.23 27.52
N CYS A 20 -25.33 13.54 28.48
CA CYS A 20 -23.87 13.56 28.31
C CYS A 20 -23.13 12.51 29.17
N TYR A 21 -23.80 11.82 30.12
CA TYR A 21 -23.13 10.86 31.01
C TYR A 21 -22.61 9.61 30.29
N ASN A 22 -23.18 9.22 29.15
CA ASN A 22 -22.74 8.02 28.43
C ASN A 22 -21.37 8.18 27.74
N LEU A 23 -20.85 9.41 27.64
CA LEU A 23 -19.50 9.70 27.13
C LEU A 23 -18.48 9.94 28.25
N ALA A 24 -18.93 10.16 29.49
CA ALA A 24 -18.06 10.28 30.67
C ALA A 24 -17.74 8.93 31.32
N MET A 25 -18.44 7.86 30.92
CA MET A 25 -18.16 6.47 31.35
C MET A 25 -17.95 5.49 30.19
N ALA A 26 -18.11 5.93 28.94
CA ALA A 26 -17.50 5.21 27.82
C ALA A 26 -15.99 5.46 27.91
N ALA A 27 -15.24 4.40 28.21
CA ALA A 27 -13.80 4.43 28.08
C ALA A 27 -13.43 5.09 26.74
N ILE A 28 -12.63 6.15 26.79
CA ILE A 28 -12.09 6.77 25.58
C ILE A 28 -11.23 5.69 24.92
N ASN A 29 -11.80 4.99 23.94
CA ASN A 29 -11.07 4.06 23.11
C ASN A 29 -10.10 4.89 22.29
N LEU A 30 -8.85 4.94 22.75
CA LEU A 30 -7.77 5.62 22.06
C LEU A 30 -7.64 5.12 20.61
N GLY A 31 -8.01 3.86 20.33
CA GLY A 31 -8.04 3.30 18.98
C GLY A 31 -9.03 3.96 18.00
N ASP A 32 -10.15 4.50 18.49
CA ASP A 32 -11.15 5.17 17.62
C ASP A 32 -10.78 6.63 17.34
N ASN A 33 -10.02 7.25 18.25
CA ASN A 33 -9.71 8.68 18.24
C ASN A 33 -8.27 9.00 17.80
N LEU A 34 -7.43 7.98 17.56
CA LEU A 34 -6.12 8.13 16.92
C LEU A 34 -6.29 8.04 15.40
N LEU A 35 -6.28 9.20 14.74
CA LEU A 35 -6.33 9.32 13.29
C LEU A 35 -4.92 9.26 12.71
N PHE A 36 -4.61 8.18 11.99
CA PHE A 36 -3.41 8.11 11.15
C PHE A 36 -3.87 8.13 9.70
N GLN A 37 -3.47 9.18 8.97
CA GLN A 37 -3.83 9.33 7.56
C GLN A 37 -5.34 9.39 7.29
N GLY A 38 -6.11 9.97 8.22
CA GLY A 38 -7.52 10.32 8.01
C GLY A 38 -8.55 9.27 8.39
N ASP A 39 -8.14 8.04 8.76
CA ASP A 39 -9.05 6.98 9.21
C ASP A 39 -8.65 6.42 10.59
N SER A 40 -9.67 6.02 11.36
CA SER A 40 -9.51 5.44 12.71
C SER A 40 -8.76 4.10 12.65
N ALA A 41 -7.89 3.85 13.64
CA ALA A 41 -7.10 2.62 13.72
C ALA A 41 -7.94 1.34 13.90
N ASN A 42 -9.20 1.47 14.36
CA ASN A 42 -10.08 0.33 14.65
C ASN A 42 -10.78 -0.24 13.39
N THR A 43 -11.03 0.56 12.36
CA THR A 43 -11.66 0.12 11.10
C THR A 43 -10.64 -0.26 10.03
N THR A 44 -9.40 0.26 10.15
CA THR A 44 -8.34 0.09 9.15
C THR A 44 -7.67 -1.29 9.17
N TYR A 45 -7.68 -2.00 10.30
CA TYR A 45 -7.02 -3.31 10.47
C TYR A 45 -7.98 -4.50 10.61
N THR A 46 -9.23 -4.40 10.15
CA THR A 46 -10.12 -5.58 10.14
C THR A 46 -9.75 -6.59 9.05
N SER A 47 -8.87 -6.25 8.10
CA SER A 47 -8.42 -7.18 7.06
C SER A 47 -7.06 -6.82 6.46
N VAL A 48 -6.20 -7.83 6.26
CA VAL A 48 -4.97 -7.72 5.46
C VAL A 48 -5.22 -7.17 4.04
N ASN A 49 -6.44 -7.36 3.51
CA ASN A 49 -6.86 -6.91 2.19
C ASN A 49 -6.70 -5.40 1.94
N THR A 50 -6.98 -4.54 2.92
CA THR A 50 -6.92 -3.08 2.73
C THR A 50 -5.49 -2.56 2.60
N LEU A 51 -4.55 -3.18 3.33
CA LEU A 51 -3.12 -2.87 3.24
C LEU A 51 -2.54 -3.28 1.88
N PHE A 52 -2.91 -4.47 1.39
CA PHE A 52 -2.45 -4.94 0.09
C PHE A 52 -3.02 -4.13 -1.07
N ASN A 53 -4.30 -3.71 -1.01
CA ASN A 53 -4.94 -2.99 -2.09
C ASN A 53 -4.31 -1.61 -2.37
N ASN A 54 -3.80 -0.92 -1.35
CA ASN A 54 -3.22 0.41 -1.52
C ASN A 54 -1.73 0.37 -1.92
N ILE A 55 -0.99 -0.65 -1.47
CA ILE A 55 0.48 -0.71 -1.67
C ILE A 55 0.89 -1.44 -2.95
N LEU A 56 0.16 -2.51 -3.36
CA LEU A 56 0.48 -3.28 -4.55
C LEU A 56 0.52 -2.44 -5.83
N PRO A 57 -0.51 -1.65 -6.19
CA PRO A 57 -0.51 -0.95 -7.47
C PRO A 57 0.65 0.04 -7.59
N ASN A 58 1.00 0.74 -6.52
CA ASN A 58 2.13 1.66 -6.52
C ASN A 58 3.47 0.93 -6.71
N VAL A 59 3.67 -0.23 -6.06
CA VAL A 59 4.88 -1.03 -6.22
C VAL A 59 5.03 -1.58 -7.64
N TYR A 60 3.96 -2.07 -8.25
CA TYR A 60 4.00 -2.58 -9.63
C TYR A 60 4.40 -1.51 -10.64
N ILE A 61 3.93 -0.27 -10.48
CA ILE A 61 4.30 0.86 -11.35
C ILE A 61 5.79 1.16 -11.23
N VAL A 62 6.29 1.27 -10.00
CA VAL A 62 7.72 1.56 -9.75
C VAL A 62 8.61 0.42 -10.25
N ALA A 63 8.24 -0.83 -9.99
CA ALA A 63 8.99 -2.00 -10.43
C ALA A 63 9.04 -2.09 -11.97
N GLY A 64 7.92 -1.86 -12.65
CA GLY A 64 7.85 -1.84 -14.11
C GLY A 64 8.74 -0.75 -14.72
N LEU A 65 8.75 0.45 -14.13
CA LEU A 65 9.60 1.55 -14.56
C LEU A 65 11.10 1.22 -14.41
N ILE A 66 11.50 0.64 -13.28
CA ILE A 66 12.90 0.27 -13.04
C ILE A 66 13.36 -0.79 -14.05
N ILE A 67 12.55 -1.83 -14.29
CA ILE A 67 12.85 -2.86 -15.29
C ILE A 67 12.97 -2.27 -16.69
N PHE A 68 12.06 -1.36 -17.06
CA PHE A 68 12.11 -0.69 -18.35
C PHE A 68 13.42 0.08 -18.55
N VAL A 69 13.84 0.87 -17.56
CA VAL A 69 15.12 1.61 -17.61
C VAL A 69 16.32 0.67 -17.70
N MET A 70 16.32 -0.43 -16.94
CA MET A 70 17.42 -1.42 -17.01
C MET A 70 17.54 -2.06 -18.40
N ILE A 71 16.43 -2.39 -19.06
CA ILE A 71 16.44 -2.93 -20.42
C ILE A 71 16.99 -1.90 -21.41
N VAL A 72 16.55 -0.65 -21.31
CA VAL A 72 17.04 0.44 -22.17
C VAL A 72 18.55 0.63 -21.99
N VAL A 73 19.02 0.76 -20.75
CA VAL A 73 20.46 0.94 -20.46
C VAL A 73 21.28 -0.27 -20.88
N GLY A 74 20.81 -1.49 -20.59
CA GLY A 74 21.48 -2.72 -21.00
C GLY A 74 21.56 -2.87 -22.53
N GLY A 75 20.46 -2.59 -23.23
CA GLY A 75 20.39 -2.60 -24.68
C GLY A 75 21.31 -1.57 -25.34
N PHE A 76 21.27 -0.32 -24.86
CA PHE A 76 22.19 0.72 -25.32
C PHE A 76 23.64 0.37 -25.05
N THR A 77 23.95 -0.26 -23.91
CA THR A 77 25.31 -0.67 -23.56
C THR A 77 25.87 -1.70 -24.54
N ILE A 78 25.06 -2.67 -24.97
CA ILE A 78 25.47 -3.67 -25.97
C ILE A 78 25.71 -3.01 -27.34
N ILE A 79 24.78 -2.14 -27.78
CA ILE A 79 24.85 -1.50 -29.10
C ILE A 79 26.03 -0.52 -29.15
N ALA A 80 26.20 0.32 -28.12
CA ALA A 80 27.23 1.34 -28.06
C ALA A 80 28.65 0.75 -27.89
N ASN A 81 28.78 -0.40 -27.21
CA ASN A 81 30.06 -1.03 -26.93
C ASN A 81 30.30 -2.31 -27.74
N GLY A 82 29.69 -2.47 -28.92
CA GLY A 82 29.78 -3.68 -29.74
C GLY A 82 31.22 -4.11 -30.12
N GLY A 83 32.21 -3.23 -29.99
CA GLY A 83 33.63 -3.53 -30.18
C GLY A 83 34.37 -4.05 -28.92
N ASN A 84 33.74 -4.03 -27.75
CA ASN A 84 34.33 -4.48 -26.48
C ASN A 84 33.51 -5.64 -25.89
N GLN A 85 34.08 -6.84 -25.90
CA GLN A 85 33.42 -8.06 -25.43
C GLN A 85 33.01 -8.00 -23.95
N ASP A 86 33.79 -7.34 -23.09
CA ASP A 86 33.47 -7.23 -21.67
C ASP A 86 32.20 -6.40 -21.44
N LYS A 87 32.06 -5.30 -22.17
CA LYS A 87 30.90 -4.40 -22.07
C LYS A 87 29.65 -4.99 -22.71
N VAL A 88 29.80 -5.77 -23.77
CA VAL A 88 28.70 -6.56 -24.35
C VAL A 88 28.22 -7.62 -23.36
N ALA A 89 29.14 -8.33 -22.70
CA ALA A 89 28.79 -9.32 -21.67
C ALA A 89 28.12 -8.68 -20.45
N GLU A 90 28.56 -7.49 -20.04
CA GLU A 90 27.95 -6.71 -18.96
C GLU A 90 26.52 -6.28 -19.31
N GLY A 91 26.30 -5.71 -20.50
CA GLY A 91 24.96 -5.36 -20.98
C GLY A 91 24.03 -6.57 -21.08
N GLY A 92 24.54 -7.73 -21.51
CA GLY A 92 23.78 -8.98 -21.55
C GLY A 92 23.33 -9.46 -20.16
N LYS A 93 24.18 -9.29 -19.14
CA LYS A 93 23.81 -9.60 -17.74
C LYS A 93 22.71 -8.68 -17.23
N ILE A 94 22.76 -7.40 -17.56
CA ILE A 94 21.73 -6.41 -17.19
C ILE A 94 20.38 -6.76 -17.84
N ILE A 95 20.37 -7.14 -19.12
CA ILE A 95 19.13 -7.55 -19.79
C ILE A 95 18.60 -8.84 -19.16
N THR A 96 19.47 -9.80 -18.88
CA THR A 96 19.06 -11.08 -18.26
C THR A 96 18.45 -10.87 -16.88
N SER A 97 19.04 -10.00 -16.04
CA SER A 97 18.49 -9.68 -14.72
C SER A 97 17.15 -8.94 -14.82
N ALA A 98 17.00 -8.04 -15.80
CA ALA A 98 15.73 -7.35 -16.06
C ALA A 98 14.62 -8.33 -16.51
N ILE A 99 14.95 -9.31 -17.36
CA ILE A 99 14.02 -10.36 -17.80
C ILE A 99 13.59 -11.22 -16.60
N ILE A 100 14.51 -11.62 -15.72
CA ILE A 100 14.18 -12.38 -14.52
C ILE A 100 13.21 -11.57 -13.63
N GLY A 101 13.49 -10.29 -13.41
CA GLY A 101 12.59 -9.41 -12.65
C GLY A 101 11.20 -9.29 -13.29
N PHE A 102 11.13 -9.19 -14.61
CA PHE A 102 9.87 -9.15 -15.35
C PHE A 102 9.06 -10.46 -15.18
N VAL A 103 9.73 -11.61 -15.30
CA VAL A 103 9.10 -12.93 -15.09
C VAL A 103 8.54 -13.06 -13.68
N VAL A 104 9.24 -12.56 -12.66
CA VAL A 104 8.76 -12.58 -11.27
C VAL A 104 7.49 -11.73 -11.10
N LEU A 105 7.43 -10.53 -11.68
CA LEU A 105 6.22 -9.72 -11.65
C LEU A 105 5.03 -10.43 -12.32
N PHE A 106 5.29 -11.08 -13.46
CA PHE A 106 4.29 -11.86 -14.16
C PHE A 106 3.82 -13.04 -13.30
N ALA A 107 4.74 -13.82 -12.73
CA ALA A 107 4.40 -14.95 -11.85
C ALA A 107 3.61 -14.51 -10.60
N SER A 108 3.94 -13.35 -10.02
CA SER A 108 3.20 -12.80 -8.86
C SER A 108 1.73 -12.56 -9.18
N TYR A 109 1.42 -12.00 -10.36
CA TYR A 109 0.04 -11.78 -10.80
C TYR A 109 -0.74 -13.10 -10.91
N TRP A 110 -0.13 -14.13 -11.48
CA TRP A 110 -0.76 -15.46 -11.62
C TRP A 110 -1.02 -16.13 -10.28
N ILE A 111 -0.10 -15.99 -9.32
CA ILE A 111 -0.29 -16.50 -7.95
C ILE A 111 -1.50 -15.81 -7.29
N ILE A 112 -1.64 -14.49 -7.44
CA ILE A 112 -2.76 -13.73 -6.88
C ILE A 112 -4.09 -14.19 -7.53
N GLN A 113 -4.13 -14.37 -8.84
CA GLN A 113 -5.33 -14.91 -9.51
C GLN A 113 -5.70 -16.31 -8.99
N LEU A 114 -4.72 -17.19 -8.81
CA LEU A 114 -4.97 -18.55 -8.32
C LEU A 114 -5.58 -18.53 -6.91
N ILE A 115 -5.05 -17.67 -6.02
CA ILE A 115 -5.59 -17.51 -4.67
C ILE A 115 -7.03 -17.02 -4.71
N GLN A 116 -7.38 -16.06 -5.59
CA GLN A 116 -8.75 -15.56 -5.74
C GLN A 116 -9.73 -16.64 -6.19
N VAL A 117 -9.32 -17.49 -7.14
CA VAL A 117 -10.15 -18.60 -7.63
C VAL A 117 -10.38 -19.63 -6.52
N LEU A 118 -9.36 -19.93 -5.71
CA LEU A 118 -9.46 -20.93 -4.65
C LEU A 118 -10.23 -20.43 -3.42
N THR A 119 -10.12 -19.14 -3.08
CA THR A 119 -10.77 -18.56 -1.89
C THR A 119 -12.11 -17.90 -2.19
N GLY A 120 -12.43 -17.62 -3.45
CA GLY A 120 -13.66 -16.91 -3.86
C GLY A 120 -13.68 -15.43 -3.45
N ILE A 121 -12.61 -14.90 -2.85
CA ILE A 121 -12.49 -13.51 -2.42
C ILE A 121 -11.84 -12.71 -3.54
N GLN A 122 -12.54 -11.70 -4.06
CA GLN A 122 -12.01 -10.82 -5.11
C GLN A 122 -11.07 -9.77 -4.51
N ILE A 123 -9.76 -10.05 -4.50
CA ILE A 123 -8.72 -9.13 -4.01
C ILE A 123 -8.42 -8.01 -5.02
N LEU A 124 -8.76 -8.22 -6.30
CA LEU A 124 -8.57 -7.25 -7.40
C LEU A 124 -9.91 -6.60 -7.82
N SER A 125 -10.88 -6.49 -6.92
CA SER A 125 -12.08 -5.67 -7.16
C SER A 125 -11.71 -4.19 -6.98
N GLY A 126 -11.54 -3.50 -8.11
CA GLY A 126 -11.29 -2.07 -8.15
C GLY A 126 -12.30 -1.28 -7.33
N ASN A 127 -11.80 -0.25 -6.65
CA ASN A 127 -12.60 0.83 -6.10
C ASN A 127 -13.51 1.38 -7.21
N PRO A 128 -14.85 1.25 -7.11
CA PRO A 128 -15.72 2.03 -7.97
C PRO A 128 -15.57 3.49 -7.55
N LEU A 129 -15.08 4.31 -8.48
CA LEU A 129 -15.11 5.78 -8.35
C LEU A 129 -16.55 6.25 -8.09
#